data_AF-A0A9N9HJP1-F1
#
_entry.id   AF-A0A9N9HJP1-F1
#
_cell.length_a   1.000
_cell.length_b   1.000
_cell.length_c   1.000
_cell.angle_alpha   90.00
_cell.angle_beta   90.00
_cell.angle_gamma   90.00
#
_symmetry.space_group_name_H-M   'P 1'
#
loop_
_entity.id
_entity.type
_entity.pdbx_description
1 polymer ?
#
loop_
_entity_poly.entity_id
_entity_poly.type
_entity_poly.pdbx_seq_one_letter_code
_entity_poly.pdbx_strand_id
1 'polypeptide(L)' 'VSSALPAQPTPPAGPVGPTGPTGPTGPMGPVGPSGPSNNDGNVTAGTPGTEGTAGTPGQPGERENNI' A
#
# COMPACT_ATOMS: atom_id res chain seq x y z
N VAL A 1 -41.02 26.01 -37.56
CA VAL A 1 -39.90 25.04 -37.45
C VAL A 1 -39.40 25.06 -36.01
N SER A 2 -39.58 23.98 -35.27
CA SER A 2 -39.04 23.87 -33.91
C SER A 2 -37.54 23.61 -34.06
N SER A 3 -36.74 24.67 -34.01
CA SER A 3 -35.27 24.53 -34.08
C SER A 3 -34.81 23.83 -32.82
N ALA A 4 -34.61 22.51 -32.90
CA ALA A 4 -33.86 21.79 -31.89
C ALA A 4 -32.44 22.38 -31.89
N LEU A 5 -32.07 23.03 -30.79
CA LEU A 5 -30.69 23.44 -30.57
C LEU A 5 -29.81 22.17 -30.67
N PRO A 6 -28.66 22.23 -31.36
CA PRO A 6 -27.74 21.10 -31.39
C PRO A 6 -27.39 20.69 -29.96
N ALA A 7 -27.39 19.39 -29.69
CA ALA A 7 -26.98 18.87 -28.39
C ALA A 7 -25.58 19.40 -28.08
N GLN A 8 -25.45 20.08 -26.94
CA GLN A 8 -24.14 20.59 -26.53
C GLN A 8 -23.19 19.41 -26.28
N PRO A 9 -21.88 19.58 -26.58
CA PRO A 9 -20.89 18.56 -26.24
C PRO A 9 -20.91 18.31 -24.73
N THR A 10 -20.88 17.04 -24.33
CA THR A 10 -20.71 16.65 -22.92
C THR A 10 -19.37 17.20 -22.40
N PRO A 11 -19.30 17.74 -21.18
CA PRO A 11 -18.02 18.18 -20.60
C PRO A 11 -17.02 17.02 -20.53
N PRO A 12 -15.71 17.31 -20.59
CA PRO A 12 -14.68 16.30 -20.39
C PRO A 12 -14.79 15.69 -18.98
N ALA A 13 -14.44 14.41 -18.86
CA ALA A 13 -14.36 13.73 -17.57
C ALA A 13 -13.36 14.44 -16.63
N GLY A 14 -13.65 14.42 -15.33
CA GLY A 14 -12.78 14.98 -14.29
C GLY A 14 -11.40 14.31 -14.23
N PRO A 15 -10.44 14.94 -13.53
CA PRO A 15 -9.12 14.35 -13.32
C PRO A 15 -9.22 13.04 -12.53
N VAL A 16 -8.18 12.21 -12.65
CA VAL A 16 -8.01 11.03 -11.79
C VAL A 16 -7.69 11.51 -10.36
N GLY A 17 -8.25 10.83 -9.35
CA GLY A 17 -7.97 11.14 -7.95
C GLY A 17 -6.51 10.87 -7.56
N PRO A 18 -6.05 11.37 -6.40
CA PRO A 18 -4.68 11.13 -5.94
C PRO A 18 -4.40 9.63 -5.74
N THR A 19 -3.13 9.25 -5.79
CA THR A 19 -2.67 7.93 -5.36
C THR A 19 -3.03 7.69 -3.90
N GLY A 20 -3.44 6.47 -3.54
CA GLY A 20 -3.69 6.10 -2.16
C GLY A 20 -2.43 6.14 -1.29
N PRO A 21 -2.58 6.06 0.06
CA PRO A 21 -1.45 6.09 0.97
C PRO A 21 -0.50 4.91 0.76
N THR A 22 0.75 5.05 1.22
CA THR A 22 1.69 3.92 1.33
C THR A 22 1.10 2.83 2.22
N GLY A 23 1.33 1.57 1.87
CA GLY A 23 0.91 0.43 2.69
C GLY A 23 1.63 0.38 4.05
N PRO A 24 1.13 -0.43 5.00
CA PRO A 24 1.77 -0.59 6.30
C PRO A 24 3.17 -1.22 6.18
N THR A 25 4.02 -1.03 7.20
CA THR A 25 5.29 -1.76 7.29
C THR A 25 5.04 -3.26 7.48
N GLY A 26 5.94 -4.09 6.94
CA GLY A 26 5.86 -5.54 7.06
C GLY A 26 6.11 -6.04 8.49
N PRO A 27 5.75 -7.29 8.82
CA PRO A 27 5.98 -7.86 10.14
C PRO A 27 7.48 -8.01 10.46
N MET A 28 7.81 -8.05 11.75
CA MET A 28 9.14 -8.43 12.21
C MET A 28 9.49 -9.86 11.79
N GLY A 29 10.74 -10.09 11.35
CA GLY A 29 11.24 -11.42 11.03
C GLY A 29 11.32 -12.35 12.25
N PRO A 30 11.43 -13.67 12.04
CA PRO A 30 11.52 -14.64 13.14
C PRO A 30 12.78 -14.40 13.99
N VAL A 31 12.73 -14.82 15.25
CA VAL A 31 13.92 -14.87 16.10
C VAL A 31 14.94 -15.85 15.50
N GLY A 32 16.21 -15.46 15.47
CA GLY A 32 17.30 -16.29 14.99
C GLY A 32 17.48 -17.57 15.80
N PRO A 33 18.27 -18.54 15.30
CA PRO A 33 18.51 -19.79 16.00
C PRO A 33 19.16 -19.54 17.38
N SER A 34 18.94 -20.49 18.30
CA SER A 34 19.69 -20.48 19.57
C SER A 34 21.18 -20.57 19.31
N GLY A 35 21.95 -19.78 20.05
CA GLY A 35 23.40 -19.80 20.06
C GLY A 35 23.97 -21.05 20.74
N PRO A 36 25.30 -21.24 20.70
CA PRO A 36 25.95 -22.39 21.31
C PRO A 36 25.71 -22.42 22.82
N SER A 37 25.52 -23.64 23.36
CA SER A 37 25.57 -23.85 24.80
C SER A 37 26.98 -23.58 25.33
N ASN A 38 27.10 -22.83 26.42
CA ASN A 38 28.33 -22.82 27.19
C ASN A 38 28.39 -24.06 28.11
N ASN A 39 29.53 -24.30 28.75
CA ASN A 39 29.73 -25.43 29.66
C ASN A 39 28.81 -25.40 30.90
N ASP A 40 28.15 -24.27 31.15
CA ASP A 40 27.20 -24.07 32.24
C ASP A 40 25.75 -24.43 31.83
N GLY A 41 25.54 -24.88 30.58
CA GLY A 41 24.22 -25.25 30.05
C GLY A 41 23.35 -24.07 29.63
N ASN A 42 23.88 -22.85 29.60
CA ASN A 42 23.18 -21.66 29.14
C ASN A 42 23.25 -21.55 27.61
N VAL A 43 22.13 -21.22 26.97
CA VAL A 43 22.00 -20.93 25.53
C VAL A 43 21.60 -19.48 25.32
N THR A 44 22.38 -18.76 24.50
CA THR A 44 22.04 -17.39 24.10
C THR A 44 20.94 -17.42 23.03
N ALA A 45 19.82 -16.72 23.24
CA ALA A 45 18.80 -16.59 22.21
C ALA A 45 19.35 -15.85 20.97
N GLY A 46 18.90 -16.26 19.78
CA GLY A 46 19.23 -15.56 18.54
C GLY A 46 18.65 -14.14 18.51
N THR A 47 19.21 -13.27 17.67
CA THR A 47 18.67 -11.92 17.47
C THR A 47 17.36 -11.97 16.69
N PRO A 48 16.39 -11.07 16.96
CA PRO A 48 15.23 -10.90 16.09
C PRO A 48 15.64 -10.66 14.63
N GLY A 49 14.87 -11.19 13.69
CA GLY A 49 15.04 -10.91 12.26
C GLY A 49 14.76 -9.44 11.93
N THR A 50 15.03 -9.02 10.70
CA THR A 50 14.74 -7.65 10.24
C THR A 50 13.25 -7.44 10.02
N GLU A 51 12.81 -6.18 10.07
CA GLU A 51 11.45 -5.80 9.67
C GLU A 51 11.21 -6.09 8.18
N GLY A 52 10.00 -6.51 7.84
CA GLY A 52 9.59 -6.77 6.46
C GLY A 52 9.42 -5.50 5.63
N THR A 53 9.37 -5.65 4.30
CA THR A 53 9.21 -4.51 3.37
C THR A 53 7.85 -3.83 3.53
N ALA A 54 7.80 -2.51 3.28
CA ALA A 54 6.55 -1.77 3.22
C ALA A 54 5.58 -2.34 2.15
N GLY A 55 4.28 -2.30 2.46
CA GLY A 55 3.23 -2.71 1.52
C GLY A 55 3.11 -1.77 0.31
N THR A 56 2.45 -2.25 -0.74
CA THR A 56 2.23 -1.45 -1.96
C THR A 56 1.33 -0.23 -1.70
N PRO A 57 1.57 0.91 -2.36
CA PRO A 57 0.66 2.05 -2.30
C PRO A 57 -0.76 1.72 -2.75
N GLY A 58 -1.74 2.44 -2.20
CA GLY A 58 -3.15 2.30 -2.60
C GLY A 58 -3.41 2.74 -4.05
N GLN A 59 -4.48 2.22 -4.65
CA GLN A 59 -4.87 2.57 -6.01
C GLN A 59 -5.22 4.07 -6.14
N PRO A 60 -5.01 4.69 -7.31
CA PRO A 60 -5.51 6.04 -7.59
C PRO A 60 -7.03 6.12 -7.44
N GLY A 61 -7.53 7.27 -6.98
CA GLY A 61 -8.97 7.53 -6.88
C GLY A 61 -9.68 7.48 -8.24
N GLU A 62 -10.96 7.09 -8.21
CA GLU A 62 -11.80 7.03 -9.40
C GLU A 62 -12.05 8.42 -10.00
N ARG A 63 -12.19 8.50 -11.33
CA ARG A 63 -12.51 9.76 -12.00
C ARG A 63 -13.93 10.16 -11.65
N GLU A 64 -14.12 11.33 -11.05
CA GLU A 64 -15.45 11.88 -10.81
C GLU A 64 -16.10 12.26 -12.15
N ASN A 65 -17.20 11.59 -12.47
CA ASN A 65 -18.05 11.94 -13.62
C ASN A 65 -18.91 13.16 -13.22
N ASN A 66 -18.45 14.34 -13.62
CA ASN A 66 -19.20 15.57 -13.44
C ASN A 66 -20.41 15.55 -14.41
N ILE A 67 -21.62 15.37 -13.87
CA ILE A 67 -22.91 15.37 -14.59
C ILE A 67 -23.32 16.80 -14.91
#